data_AF-A0A944VYJ0-F1
#
_entry.id   AF-A0A944VYJ0-F1
#
_cell.length_a   1.000
_cell.length_b   1.000
_cell.length_c   1.000
_cell.angle_alpha   90.00
_cell.angle_beta   90.00
_cell.angle_gamma   90.00
#
_symmetry.space_group_name_H-M   'P 1'
#
loop_
_entity.id
_entity.type
_entity.pdbx_description
1 polymer ?
#
loop_
_entity_poly.entity_id
_entity_poly.type
_entity_poly.pdbx_seq_one_letter_code
_entity_poly.pdbx_strand_id
1 'polypeptide(L)'
;MNCFIIMPFGSHHKDPDGARKLDQIYNEWIKPAVESVKIPKKKNEYLNCHRADKEVRPGDIITHIIEQLVDSCIVIADLTGQNPNVFYELGVRHTVRNNTILISENLDDIPFDLRGLRAIPYKYDPENMLKFKKKLKESLEAIITEQEKIDNPIRRFLYDRSVHDLISQAVPPGYDAVRTMVNEMDLLKKEFKQHTLQIRRVMDLVTAEKEISDQEIKISTNNTSFFEGIWESASGSRCYARMVDGELYIPYCYKGDSELSAHYYNCRMIGNTMFGRFQWFVRPISGYSFFKIENIDAASGGWWYSQDLPNHFRDNISQLNELIPRMNNQEWKRVKGKKKFPKWVEAYFNNKLYSKENIDLIDKNIQKRFG
;
A
#
# COMPACT_ATOMS: atom_id res chain seq x y z
N MET A 1 -19.04 -25.93 10.01
CA MET A 1 -18.42 -24.99 9.05
C MET A 1 -17.04 -25.55 8.74
N ASN A 2 -16.69 -25.73 7.46
CA ASN A 2 -15.46 -26.44 7.08
C ASN A 2 -14.31 -25.48 6.82
N CYS A 3 -13.13 -25.88 7.28
CA CYS A 3 -11.85 -25.24 7.04
C CYS A 3 -10.96 -26.25 6.31
N PHE A 4 -10.60 -25.93 5.06
CA PHE A 4 -9.79 -26.81 4.22
C PHE A 4 -8.34 -26.36 4.20
N ILE A 5 -7.42 -27.31 4.34
CA ILE A 5 -5.98 -27.06 4.39
C ILE A 5 -5.37 -27.47 3.06
N ILE A 6 -4.76 -26.51 2.37
CA ILE A 6 -3.87 -26.76 1.24
C ILE A 6 -2.43 -26.58 1.71
N MET A 7 -1.64 -27.65 1.61
CA MET A 7 -0.26 -27.67 2.08
C MET A 7 0.57 -28.65 1.26
N PRO A 8 1.91 -28.48 1.23
CA PRO A 8 2.77 -29.48 0.62
C PRO A 8 2.53 -30.84 1.25
N PHE A 9 2.48 -31.87 0.42
CA PHE A 9 2.52 -33.26 0.87
C PHE A 9 3.88 -33.85 0.52
N GLY A 10 4.61 -34.30 1.54
CA GLY A 10 5.89 -34.95 1.34
C GLY A 10 5.69 -36.36 0.76
N SER A 11 6.64 -36.83 -0.03
CA SER A 11 6.66 -38.23 -0.45
C SER A 11 7.31 -39.07 0.65
N HIS A 12 6.54 -39.93 1.33
CA HIS A 12 7.10 -40.85 2.34
C HIS A 12 8.16 -41.81 1.80
N HIS A 13 8.30 -41.92 0.47
CA HIS A 13 9.34 -42.71 -0.17
C HIS A 13 10.60 -41.90 -0.52
N LYS A 14 10.44 -40.65 -0.97
CA LYS A 14 11.57 -39.80 -1.42
C LYS A 14 12.13 -38.91 -0.32
N ASP A 15 11.29 -38.43 0.58
CA ASP A 15 11.63 -37.59 1.73
C ASP A 15 10.74 -37.95 2.94
N PRO A 16 11.06 -39.06 3.64
CA PRO A 16 10.25 -39.54 4.76
C PRO A 16 10.20 -38.56 5.93
N ASP A 17 11.29 -37.85 6.19
CA ASP A 17 11.40 -36.93 7.32
C ASP A 17 10.67 -35.61 7.05
N GLY A 18 10.78 -35.05 5.84
CA GLY A 18 9.98 -33.90 5.44
C GLY A 18 8.47 -34.23 5.43
N ALA A 19 8.10 -35.40 4.93
CA ALA A 19 6.70 -35.87 4.97
C ALA A 19 6.19 -36.01 6.42
N ARG A 20 7.00 -36.60 7.32
CA ARG A 20 6.65 -36.72 8.75
C ARG A 20 6.52 -35.35 9.41
N LYS A 21 7.43 -34.41 9.12
CA LYS A 21 7.37 -33.03 9.64
C LYS A 21 6.06 -32.34 9.24
N LEU A 22 5.69 -32.42 7.96
CA LEU A 22 4.44 -31.84 7.45
C LEU A 22 3.21 -32.45 8.11
N ASP A 23 3.21 -33.78 8.32
CA ASP A 23 2.15 -34.46 9.06
C ASP A 23 2.07 -34.04 10.53
N GLN A 24 3.19 -33.82 11.20
CA GLN A 24 3.21 -33.32 12.58
C GLN A 24 2.69 -31.88 12.67
N ILE A 25 3.13 -30.99 11.78
CA ILE A 25 2.63 -29.60 11.71
C ILE A 25 1.11 -29.60 11.55
N TYR A 26 0.57 -30.44 10.66
CA TYR A 26 -0.87 -30.54 10.47
C TYR A 26 -1.59 -31.10 11.72
N ASN A 27 -1.19 -32.27 12.20
CA ASN A 27 -1.93 -33.01 13.23
C ASN A 27 -1.79 -32.41 14.64
N GLU A 28 -0.64 -31.85 14.97
CA GLU A 28 -0.36 -31.35 16.32
C GLU A 28 -0.66 -29.86 16.48
N TRP A 29 -0.66 -29.09 15.37
CA TRP A 29 -0.73 -27.63 15.44
C TRP A 29 -1.89 -27.04 14.65
N ILE A 30 -1.96 -27.26 13.33
CA ILE A 30 -2.99 -26.64 12.48
C ILE A 30 -4.38 -27.17 12.84
N LYS A 31 -4.56 -28.49 12.81
CA LYS A 31 -5.86 -29.12 13.08
C LYS A 31 -6.38 -28.80 14.49
N PRO A 32 -5.60 -28.94 15.57
CA PRO A 32 -6.05 -28.56 16.90
C PRO A 32 -6.33 -27.05 17.06
N ALA A 33 -5.64 -26.18 16.32
CA ALA A 33 -5.95 -24.75 16.32
C ALA A 33 -7.34 -24.51 15.72
N VAL A 34 -7.60 -25.06 14.54
CA VAL A 34 -8.87 -24.94 13.82
C VAL A 34 -10.02 -25.50 14.64
N GLU A 35 -9.91 -26.74 15.11
CA GLU A 35 -10.99 -27.44 15.81
C GLU A 35 -11.27 -26.86 17.21
N SER A 36 -10.38 -26.01 17.74
CA SER A 36 -10.62 -25.28 19.00
C SER A 36 -11.53 -24.06 18.85
N VAL A 37 -11.84 -23.64 17.62
CA VAL A 37 -12.62 -22.43 17.33
C VAL A 37 -14.12 -22.75 17.33
N LYS A 38 -14.87 -22.03 18.17
CA LYS A 38 -16.34 -22.15 18.27
C LYS A 38 -17.04 -21.30 17.22
N ILE A 39 -18.17 -21.80 16.72
CA ILE A 39 -19.02 -21.08 15.76
C ILE A 39 -20.10 -20.30 16.54
N PRO A 40 -20.07 -18.95 16.59
CA PRO A 40 -20.95 -18.15 17.46
C PRO A 40 -22.45 -18.35 17.20
N LYS A 41 -22.84 -18.54 15.93
CA LYS A 41 -24.25 -18.65 15.51
C LYS A 41 -24.85 -20.04 15.75
N LYS A 42 -24.06 -21.03 16.20
CA LYS A 42 -24.52 -22.41 16.37
C LYS A 42 -24.00 -22.99 17.69
N LYS A 43 -24.92 -23.28 18.60
CA LYS A 43 -24.59 -23.74 19.96
C LYS A 43 -23.83 -25.08 19.87
N ASN A 44 -22.64 -25.13 20.47
CA ASN A 44 -21.76 -26.30 20.53
C ASN A 44 -21.20 -26.82 19.19
N GLU A 45 -21.18 -26.01 18.11
CA GLU A 45 -20.46 -26.38 16.89
C GLU A 45 -19.07 -25.71 16.83
N TYR A 46 -18.09 -26.46 16.32
CA TYR A 46 -16.71 -26.05 16.11
C TYR A 46 -16.38 -26.05 14.61
N LEU A 47 -15.30 -25.35 14.23
CA LEU A 47 -14.74 -25.50 12.88
C LEU A 47 -14.26 -26.93 12.67
N ASN A 48 -14.51 -27.45 11.47
CA ASN A 48 -14.12 -28.80 11.08
C ASN A 48 -12.93 -28.70 10.13
N CYS A 49 -11.80 -29.31 10.48
CA CYS A 49 -10.55 -29.21 9.73
C CYS A 49 -10.35 -30.42 8.80
N HIS A 50 -10.11 -30.17 7.52
CA HIS A 50 -9.89 -31.24 6.52
C HIS A 50 -8.69 -30.99 5.64
N ARG A 51 -8.08 -32.08 5.17
CA ARG A 51 -6.97 -32.10 4.21
C ARG A 51 -7.25 -33.21 3.19
N ALA A 52 -7.09 -32.92 1.90
CA ALA A 52 -7.60 -33.78 0.82
C ALA A 52 -7.02 -35.21 0.82
N ASP A 53 -5.74 -35.38 1.17
CA ASP A 53 -5.06 -36.68 1.22
C ASP A 53 -5.51 -37.58 2.41
N LYS A 54 -6.24 -37.01 3.38
CA LYS A 54 -6.77 -37.76 4.54
C LYS A 54 -8.22 -38.21 4.35
N GLU A 55 -8.88 -37.78 3.28
CA GLU A 55 -10.25 -38.18 2.96
C GLU A 55 -10.28 -39.43 2.09
N VAL A 56 -10.91 -40.50 2.61
CA VAL A 56 -11.14 -41.73 1.85
C VAL A 56 -12.51 -41.61 1.18
N ARG A 57 -12.55 -41.04 -0.03
CA ARG A 57 -13.75 -40.97 -0.87
C ARG A 57 -13.47 -41.57 -2.25
N PRO A 58 -14.40 -42.36 -2.81
CA PRO A 58 -14.31 -42.81 -4.19
C PRO A 58 -14.58 -41.64 -5.15
N GLY A 59 -13.84 -41.57 -6.27
CA GLY A 59 -14.01 -40.54 -7.28
C GLY A 59 -12.68 -39.92 -7.72
N ASP A 60 -12.76 -38.85 -8.51
CA ASP A 60 -11.61 -38.08 -8.95
C ASP A 60 -11.15 -37.10 -7.85
N ILE A 61 -9.89 -37.23 -7.44
CA ILE A 61 -9.27 -36.43 -6.38
C ILE A 61 -9.27 -34.95 -6.73
N ILE A 62 -9.05 -34.62 -8.01
CA ILE A 62 -9.01 -33.22 -8.46
C ILE A 62 -10.37 -32.56 -8.31
N THR A 63 -11.43 -33.25 -8.73
CA THR A 63 -12.82 -32.80 -8.54
C THR A 63 -13.11 -32.54 -7.06
N HIS A 64 -12.75 -33.45 -6.16
CA HIS A 64 -12.94 -33.27 -4.71
C HIS A 64 -12.17 -32.07 -4.15
N ILE A 65 -10.92 -31.87 -4.58
CA ILE A 65 -10.13 -30.70 -4.17
C ILE A 65 -10.83 -29.40 -4.61
N ILE A 66 -11.31 -29.33 -5.87
CA ILE A 66 -12.02 -28.16 -6.37
C ILE A 66 -13.31 -27.92 -5.57
N GLU A 67 -14.08 -28.97 -5.26
CA GLU A 67 -15.26 -28.87 -4.39
C GLU A 67 -14.89 -28.30 -3.02
N GLN A 68 -13.82 -28.81 -2.38
CA GLN A 68 -13.37 -28.28 -1.09
C GLN A 68 -12.93 -26.82 -1.18
N LEU A 69 -12.25 -26.41 -2.26
CA LEU A 69 -11.84 -25.02 -2.48
C LEU A 69 -13.03 -24.08 -2.68
N VAL A 70 -14.15 -24.55 -3.23
CA VAL A 70 -15.36 -23.76 -3.45
C VAL A 70 -16.23 -23.71 -2.18
N ASP A 71 -16.49 -24.87 -1.59
CA ASP A 71 -17.51 -25.04 -0.55
C ASP A 71 -16.98 -24.70 0.84
N SER A 72 -15.68 -24.88 1.08
CA SER A 72 -15.08 -24.58 2.38
C SER A 72 -15.23 -23.12 2.70
N CYS A 73 -15.66 -22.85 3.94
CA CYS A 73 -15.91 -21.50 4.38
C CYS A 73 -14.62 -20.73 4.67
N ILE A 74 -13.56 -21.47 4.99
CA ILE A 74 -12.20 -20.97 5.22
C ILE A 74 -11.23 -21.91 4.51
N VAL A 75 -10.18 -21.36 3.90
CA VAL A 75 -9.03 -22.13 3.42
C VAL A 75 -7.77 -21.63 4.13
N ILE A 76 -6.91 -22.54 4.58
CA ILE A 76 -5.56 -22.22 5.05
C ILE A 76 -4.57 -22.76 4.02
N ALA A 77 -3.68 -21.88 3.53
CA ALA A 77 -2.70 -22.22 2.52
C ALA A 77 -1.27 -22.11 3.06
N ASP A 78 -0.57 -23.24 3.08
CA ASP A 78 0.83 -23.33 3.48
C ASP A 78 1.76 -23.17 2.29
N LEU A 79 2.40 -22.01 2.19
CA LEU A 79 3.25 -21.64 1.05
C LEU A 79 4.71 -22.07 1.24
N THR A 80 5.01 -22.81 2.32
CA THR A 80 6.36 -23.28 2.63
C THR A 80 6.93 -24.10 1.47
N GLY A 81 8.18 -23.82 1.10
CA GLY A 81 8.90 -24.56 0.07
C GLY A 81 8.38 -24.35 -1.36
N GLN A 82 7.55 -23.32 -1.59
CA GLN A 82 7.11 -22.90 -2.93
C GLN A 82 6.45 -24.02 -3.75
N ASN A 83 5.58 -24.82 -3.12
CA ASN A 83 4.94 -25.94 -3.81
C ASN A 83 3.97 -25.44 -4.90
N PRO A 84 4.18 -25.83 -6.19
CA PRO A 84 3.37 -25.33 -7.30
C PRO A 84 1.90 -25.76 -7.23
N ASN A 85 1.60 -26.92 -6.63
CA ASN A 85 0.22 -27.38 -6.47
C ASN A 85 -0.53 -26.50 -5.47
N VAL A 86 0.12 -26.10 -4.37
CA VAL A 86 -0.51 -25.20 -3.40
C VAL A 86 -0.80 -23.83 -4.03
N PHE A 87 0.11 -23.31 -4.86
CA PHE A 87 -0.15 -22.05 -5.59
C PHE A 87 -1.30 -22.17 -6.59
N TYR A 88 -1.41 -23.31 -7.28
CA TYR A 88 -2.53 -23.59 -8.18
C TYR A 88 -3.87 -23.60 -7.43
N GLU A 89 -3.95 -24.35 -6.33
CA GLU A 89 -5.14 -24.43 -5.48
C GLU A 89 -5.50 -23.06 -4.87
N LEU A 90 -4.50 -22.28 -4.44
CA LEU A 90 -4.69 -20.92 -3.96
C LEU A 90 -5.25 -19.99 -5.04
N GLY A 91 -4.74 -20.09 -6.27
CA GLY A 91 -5.26 -19.35 -7.42
C GLY A 91 -6.73 -19.65 -7.68
N VAL A 92 -7.11 -20.93 -7.69
CA VAL A 92 -8.51 -21.37 -7.80
C VAL A 92 -9.33 -20.79 -6.65
N ARG A 93 -8.88 -20.93 -5.39
CA ARG A 93 -9.58 -20.37 -4.22
C ARG A 93 -9.83 -18.88 -4.36
N HIS A 94 -8.81 -18.11 -4.72
CA HIS A 94 -8.90 -16.66 -4.92
C HIS A 94 -9.92 -16.28 -6.01
N THR A 95 -10.20 -17.13 -6.98
CA THR A 95 -11.22 -16.85 -8.00
C THR A 95 -12.64 -17.07 -7.48
N VAL A 96 -12.84 -18.09 -6.64
CA VAL A 96 -14.18 -18.56 -6.25
C VAL A 96 -14.67 -17.95 -4.94
N ARG A 97 -13.80 -17.70 -3.95
CA ARG A 97 -14.25 -17.29 -2.61
C ARG A 97 -13.18 -16.59 -1.77
N ASN A 98 -13.63 -15.71 -0.87
CA ASN A 98 -12.78 -15.06 0.14
C ASN A 98 -12.50 -16.00 1.33
N ASN A 99 -11.89 -15.49 2.40
CA ASN A 99 -11.56 -16.18 3.64
C ASN A 99 -10.41 -17.18 3.49
N THR A 100 -9.28 -16.68 3.01
CA THR A 100 -8.06 -17.47 2.87
C THR A 100 -6.97 -16.96 3.82
N ILE A 101 -6.43 -17.85 4.65
CA ILE A 101 -5.31 -17.56 5.54
C ILE A 101 -4.04 -18.12 4.90
N LEU A 102 -3.04 -17.27 4.70
CA LEU A 102 -1.73 -17.70 4.22
C LEU A 102 -0.82 -18.00 5.41
N ILE A 103 -0.09 -19.09 5.37
CA ILE A 103 0.94 -19.46 6.35
C ILE A 103 2.22 -19.83 5.62
N SER A 104 3.38 -19.66 6.26
CA SER A 104 4.66 -20.12 5.72
C SER A 104 5.70 -20.26 6.83
N GLU A 105 6.57 -21.28 6.73
CA GLU A 105 7.73 -21.43 7.61
C GLU A 105 8.81 -20.38 7.29
N ASN A 106 8.94 -20.02 6.01
CA ASN A 106 9.83 -18.97 5.54
C ASN A 106 9.05 -17.93 4.71
N LEU A 107 9.12 -16.66 5.09
CA LEU A 107 8.45 -15.59 4.33
C LEU A 107 9.06 -15.37 2.94
N ASP A 108 10.32 -15.77 2.73
CA ASP A 108 10.95 -15.68 1.41
C ASP A 108 10.32 -16.64 0.39
N ASP A 109 9.62 -17.68 0.84
CA ASP A 109 8.86 -18.59 -0.03
C ASP A 109 7.60 -17.94 -0.61
N ILE A 110 7.22 -16.75 -0.12
CA ILE A 110 6.06 -16.03 -0.62
C ILE A 110 6.47 -15.22 -1.87
N PRO A 111 5.91 -15.54 -3.06
CA PRO A 111 6.24 -14.84 -4.29
C PRO A 111 5.73 -13.40 -4.26
N PHE A 112 6.37 -12.53 -5.05
CA PHE A 112 6.09 -11.09 -5.07
C PHE A 112 4.59 -10.76 -5.18
N ASP A 113 3.85 -11.47 -6.03
CA ASP A 113 2.41 -11.27 -6.26
C ASP A 113 1.55 -11.50 -5.01
N LEU A 114 2.03 -12.29 -4.04
CA LEU A 114 1.34 -12.62 -2.79
C LEU A 114 1.89 -11.85 -1.58
N ARG A 115 3.04 -11.16 -1.69
CA ARG A 115 3.68 -10.44 -0.56
C ARG A 115 2.85 -9.27 -0.02
N GLY A 116 1.94 -8.73 -0.82
CA GLY A 116 0.98 -7.73 -0.36
C GLY A 116 -0.11 -8.29 0.57
N LEU A 117 -0.24 -9.61 0.66
CA LEU A 117 -1.20 -10.29 1.52
C LEU A 117 -0.56 -10.64 2.86
N ARG A 118 -1.37 -10.62 3.93
CA ARG A 118 -0.90 -11.00 5.26
C ARG A 118 -0.74 -12.52 5.31
N ALA A 119 0.46 -12.98 5.63
CA ALA A 119 0.74 -14.36 5.97
C ALA A 119 1.12 -14.49 7.45
N ILE A 120 0.80 -15.62 8.06
CA ILE A 120 1.21 -15.96 9.42
C ILE A 120 2.51 -16.76 9.32
N PRO A 121 3.67 -16.18 9.68
CA PRO A 121 4.91 -16.94 9.72
C PRO A 121 4.87 -17.94 10.88
N TYR A 122 5.48 -19.10 10.68
CA TYR A 122 5.76 -20.06 11.74
C TYR A 122 7.20 -20.56 11.65
N LYS A 123 7.68 -21.21 12.71
CA LYS A 123 8.93 -21.99 12.70
C LYS A 123 8.67 -23.27 13.46
N TYR A 124 9.19 -24.39 12.97
CA TYR A 124 8.96 -25.69 13.58
C TYR A 124 9.82 -25.91 14.82
N ASP A 125 9.53 -25.13 15.87
CA ASP A 125 10.06 -25.28 17.22
C ASP A 125 8.94 -25.00 18.24
N PRO A 126 9.02 -25.54 19.48
CA PRO A 126 7.91 -25.51 20.42
C PRO A 126 7.39 -24.10 20.74
N GLU A 127 8.28 -23.12 20.89
CA GLU A 127 7.89 -21.75 21.28
C GLU A 127 7.18 -21.04 20.12
N ASN A 128 7.74 -21.11 18.91
CA ASN A 128 7.16 -20.45 17.75
C ASN A 128 5.86 -21.12 17.31
N MET A 129 5.73 -22.44 17.46
CA MET A 129 4.49 -23.14 17.14
C MET A 129 3.34 -22.80 18.10
N LEU A 130 3.61 -22.52 19.37
CA LEU A 130 2.60 -21.99 20.30
C LEU A 130 2.11 -20.59 19.89
N LYS A 131 3.05 -19.71 19.49
CA LYS A 131 2.71 -18.37 18.97
C LYS A 131 1.90 -18.46 17.67
N PHE A 132 2.30 -19.35 16.76
CA PHE A 132 1.59 -19.64 15.52
C PHE A 132 0.16 -20.11 15.80
N LYS A 133 -0.01 -21.11 16.66
CA LYS A 133 -1.34 -21.64 17.05
C LYS A 133 -2.26 -20.55 17.59
N LYS A 134 -1.74 -19.65 18.43
CA LYS A 134 -2.50 -18.50 18.95
C LYS A 134 -2.93 -17.56 17.82
N LYS A 135 -2.00 -17.11 16.98
CA LYS A 135 -2.30 -16.20 15.85
C LYS A 135 -3.26 -16.80 14.83
N LEU A 136 -3.11 -18.10 14.55
CA LEU A 136 -4.00 -18.82 13.64
C LEU A 136 -5.42 -18.83 14.20
N LYS A 137 -5.58 -19.13 15.49
CA LYS A 137 -6.89 -19.10 16.17
C LYS A 137 -7.54 -17.71 16.10
N GLU A 138 -6.79 -16.65 16.42
CA GLU A 138 -7.27 -15.27 16.35
C GLU A 138 -7.74 -14.90 14.93
N SER A 139 -7.01 -15.34 13.90
CA SER A 139 -7.34 -15.09 12.50
C SER A 139 -8.62 -15.83 12.07
N LEU A 140 -8.80 -17.08 12.52
CA LEU A 140 -10.01 -17.86 12.28
C LEU A 140 -11.23 -17.24 12.96
N GLU A 141 -11.09 -16.82 14.22
CA GLU A 141 -12.17 -16.16 14.97
C GLU A 141 -12.58 -14.84 14.29
N ALA A 142 -11.61 -14.04 13.81
CA ALA A 142 -11.87 -12.82 13.06
C ALA A 142 -12.65 -13.07 11.75
N ILE A 143 -12.34 -14.13 11.01
CA ILE A 143 -13.07 -14.48 9.78
C ILE A 143 -14.51 -14.92 10.08
N ILE A 144 -14.74 -15.60 11.21
CA ILE A 144 -16.09 -16.06 11.58
C ILE A 144 -16.97 -14.88 12.04
N THR A 145 -16.38 -13.89 12.72
CA THR A 145 -17.10 -12.72 13.21
C THR A 145 -17.29 -11.65 12.14
N GLU A 146 -16.27 -11.36 11.33
CA GLU A 146 -16.31 -10.40 10.23
C GLU A 146 -16.81 -11.09 8.94
N GLN A 147 -18.12 -11.02 8.67
CA GLN A 147 -18.66 -11.54 7.40
C GLN A 147 -18.37 -10.57 6.24
N GLU A 148 -18.00 -11.12 5.07
CA GLU A 148 -17.97 -10.46 3.74
C GLU A 148 -16.82 -9.49 3.43
N LYS A 149 -15.67 -9.64 4.07
CA LYS A 149 -14.47 -8.89 3.66
C LYS A 149 -13.84 -9.48 2.40
N ILE A 150 -13.54 -8.64 1.43
CA ILE A 150 -12.69 -9.01 0.28
C ILE A 150 -11.24 -8.98 0.73
N ASP A 151 -10.60 -10.15 0.73
CA ASP A 151 -9.27 -10.41 1.29
C ASP A 151 -8.21 -10.77 0.26
N ASN A 152 -8.60 -11.00 -1.00
CA ASN A 152 -7.69 -11.38 -2.08
C ASN A 152 -7.83 -10.48 -3.32
N PRO A 153 -6.78 -10.36 -4.15
CA PRO A 153 -6.72 -9.38 -5.22
C PRO A 153 -7.66 -9.71 -6.40
N ILE A 154 -7.89 -10.99 -6.68
CA ILE A 154 -8.76 -11.42 -7.79
C ILE A 154 -10.22 -11.04 -7.47
N ARG A 155 -10.71 -11.36 -6.27
CA ARG A 155 -12.06 -10.98 -5.84
C ARG A 155 -12.23 -9.48 -5.74
N ARG A 156 -11.18 -8.74 -5.35
CA ARG A 156 -11.19 -7.27 -5.37
C ARG A 156 -11.42 -6.75 -6.79
N PHE A 157 -10.62 -7.23 -7.74
CA PHE A 157 -10.75 -6.84 -9.14
C PHE A 157 -12.13 -7.18 -9.71
N LEU A 158 -12.62 -8.41 -9.50
CA LEU A 158 -13.93 -8.84 -9.98
C LEU A 158 -15.07 -8.02 -9.38
N TYR A 159 -14.97 -7.66 -8.09
CA TYR A 159 -15.93 -6.80 -7.43
C TYR A 159 -15.90 -5.38 -8.04
N ASP A 160 -14.72 -4.78 -8.15
CA ASP A 160 -14.55 -3.42 -8.68
C ASP A 160 -15.03 -3.34 -10.14
N ARG A 161 -14.75 -4.36 -10.95
CA ARG A 161 -15.27 -4.49 -12.32
C ARG A 161 -16.79 -4.60 -12.34
N SER A 162 -17.39 -5.47 -11.52
CA SER A 162 -18.85 -5.64 -11.48
C SER A 162 -19.55 -4.35 -11.07
N VAL A 163 -18.98 -3.61 -10.12
CA VAL A 163 -19.47 -2.28 -9.73
C VAL A 163 -19.35 -1.29 -10.89
N HIS A 164 -18.22 -1.28 -11.60
CA HIS A 164 -18.04 -0.42 -12.76
C HIS A 164 -19.04 -0.72 -13.88
N ASP A 165 -19.26 -2.01 -14.18
CA ASP A 165 -20.21 -2.45 -15.21
C ASP A 165 -21.64 -2.03 -14.84
N LEU A 166 -22.03 -2.15 -13.57
CA LEU A 166 -23.33 -1.68 -13.07
C LEU A 166 -23.51 -0.15 -13.19
N ILE A 167 -22.46 0.63 -12.90
CA ILE A 167 -22.49 2.10 -13.02
C ILE A 167 -22.52 2.54 -14.49
N SER A 168 -21.90 1.75 -15.38
CA SER A 168 -21.73 2.09 -16.80
C SER A 168 -22.91 1.68 -17.68
N GLN A 169 -23.83 0.87 -17.18
CA GLN A 169 -25.07 0.53 -17.90
C GLN A 169 -25.95 1.77 -18.10
N ALA A 170 -26.61 1.86 -19.26
CA ALA A 170 -27.55 2.94 -19.55
C ALA A 170 -28.73 2.86 -18.57
N VAL A 171 -28.87 3.89 -17.74
CA VAL A 171 -29.98 4.04 -16.79
C VAL A 171 -31.27 4.24 -17.60
N PRO A 172 -32.36 3.48 -17.34
CA PRO A 172 -33.63 3.70 -18.01
C PRO A 172 -34.12 5.15 -17.82
N PRO A 173 -34.79 5.76 -18.82
CA PRO A 173 -35.30 7.12 -18.70
C PRO A 173 -36.17 7.27 -17.44
N GLY A 174 -35.91 8.30 -16.63
CA GLY A 174 -36.66 8.59 -15.39
C GLY A 174 -35.95 8.25 -14.08
N TYR A 175 -34.74 7.65 -14.12
CA TYR A 175 -33.96 7.31 -12.93
C TYR A 175 -32.69 8.17 -12.74
N ASP A 176 -32.64 9.37 -13.32
CA ASP A 176 -31.48 10.28 -13.23
C ASP A 176 -31.06 10.60 -11.79
N ALA A 177 -32.04 10.70 -10.87
CA ALA A 177 -31.77 10.88 -9.45
C ALA A 177 -30.98 9.69 -8.85
N VAL A 178 -31.25 8.46 -9.29
CA VAL A 178 -30.51 7.27 -8.85
C VAL A 178 -29.08 7.32 -9.38
N ARG A 179 -28.86 7.79 -10.61
CA ARG A 179 -27.51 8.00 -11.16
C ARG A 179 -26.72 9.03 -10.33
N THR A 180 -27.35 10.15 -9.98
CA THR A 180 -26.72 11.17 -9.14
C THR A 180 -26.37 10.62 -7.76
N MET A 181 -27.30 9.91 -7.11
CA MET A 181 -27.05 9.29 -5.80
C MET A 181 -25.96 8.22 -5.84
N VAL A 182 -25.89 7.38 -6.89
CA VAL A 182 -24.83 6.37 -7.02
C VAL A 182 -23.45 7.03 -7.21
N ASN A 183 -23.37 8.09 -8.01
CA ASN A 183 -22.13 8.86 -8.18
C ASN A 183 -21.70 9.55 -6.88
N GLU A 184 -22.63 10.14 -6.14
CA GLU A 184 -22.38 10.71 -4.81
C GLU A 184 -21.94 9.63 -3.82
N MET A 185 -22.56 8.44 -3.85
CA MET A 185 -22.14 7.30 -3.02
C MET A 185 -20.73 6.79 -3.38
N ASP A 186 -20.34 6.79 -4.65
CA ASP A 186 -18.99 6.40 -5.07
C ASP A 186 -17.94 7.44 -4.63
N LEU A 187 -18.26 8.74 -4.74
CA LEU A 187 -17.46 9.83 -4.19
C LEU A 187 -17.32 9.69 -2.66
N LEU A 188 -18.43 9.49 -1.94
CA LEU A 188 -18.44 9.25 -0.50
C LEU A 188 -17.66 7.99 -0.10
N LYS A 189 -17.76 6.89 -0.85
CA LYS A 189 -16.96 5.68 -0.60
C LYS A 189 -15.46 5.95 -0.76
N LYS A 190 -15.07 6.72 -1.78
CA LYS A 190 -13.67 7.12 -2.01
C LYS A 190 -13.15 7.98 -0.84
N GLU A 191 -13.93 8.96 -0.39
CA GLU A 191 -13.62 9.77 0.80
C GLU A 191 -13.54 8.91 2.06
N PHE A 192 -14.50 8.01 2.28
CA PHE A 192 -14.53 7.10 3.44
C PHE A 192 -13.33 6.14 3.46
N LYS A 193 -12.89 5.65 2.29
CA LYS A 193 -11.68 4.83 2.16
C LYS A 193 -10.42 5.63 2.51
N GLN A 194 -10.34 6.91 2.09
CA GLN A 194 -9.26 7.80 2.51
C GLN A 194 -9.27 8.04 4.03
N HIS A 195 -10.44 8.28 4.61
CA HIS A 195 -10.58 8.47 6.06
C HIS A 195 -10.26 7.19 6.84
N THR A 196 -10.64 6.02 6.35
CA THR A 196 -10.31 4.72 6.99
C THR A 196 -8.80 4.46 6.97
N LEU A 197 -8.10 4.85 5.90
CA LEU A 197 -6.64 4.80 5.82
C LEU A 197 -5.98 5.80 6.78
N GLN A 198 -6.55 7.00 6.94
CA GLN A 198 -6.10 7.96 7.95
C GLN A 198 -6.32 7.44 9.37
N ILE A 199 -7.50 6.89 9.67
CA ILE A 199 -7.84 6.29 10.97
C ILE A 199 -6.93 5.09 11.28
N ARG A 200 -6.68 4.22 10.31
CA ARG A 200 -5.74 3.10 10.48
C ARG A 200 -4.33 3.60 10.76
N ARG A 201 -3.84 4.65 10.07
CA ARG A 201 -2.55 5.27 10.41
C ARG A 201 -2.54 5.81 11.84
N VAL A 202 -3.62 6.46 12.28
CA VAL A 202 -3.75 6.95 13.66
C VAL A 202 -3.78 5.78 14.66
N MET A 203 -4.51 4.70 14.38
CA MET A 203 -4.50 3.48 15.22
C MET A 203 -3.14 2.79 15.25
N ASP A 204 -2.45 2.68 14.12
CA ASP A 204 -1.10 2.10 14.03
C ASP A 204 -0.09 2.95 14.83
N LEU A 205 -0.27 4.27 14.85
CA LEU A 205 0.51 5.20 15.69
C LEU A 205 0.20 5.06 17.19
N VAL A 206 -1.06 4.80 17.57
CA VAL A 206 -1.50 4.68 18.98
C VAL A 206 -1.23 3.29 19.56
N THR A 207 -1.31 2.23 18.76
CA THR A 207 -1.13 0.83 19.20
C THR A 207 0.33 0.37 19.18
N ALA A 208 1.22 1.15 18.56
CA ALA A 208 2.67 0.96 18.64
C ALA A 208 3.28 1.29 20.01
N GLU A 209 2.47 1.69 21.01
CA GLU A 209 2.91 1.81 22.40
C GLU A 209 3.05 0.44 23.08
N LYS A 210 4.18 -0.22 22.81
CA LYS A 210 4.97 -0.91 23.84
C LYS A 210 6.44 -0.90 23.43
N GLU A 211 7.26 -0.34 24.32
CA GLU A 211 8.72 -0.19 24.27
C GLU A 211 9.28 1.02 23.52
N ILE A 212 8.93 2.25 23.89
CA ILE A 212 9.85 3.39 23.72
C ILE A 212 9.82 4.27 24.98
N SER A 213 11.00 4.53 25.51
CA SER A 213 11.37 5.27 26.71
C SER A 213 10.90 6.74 26.69
N ASP A 214 10.66 7.28 27.90
CA ASP A 214 10.14 8.60 28.30
C ASP A 214 10.82 9.88 27.75
N GLN A 215 11.40 9.89 26.55
CA GLN A 215 12.06 11.09 26.00
C GLN A 215 11.48 11.64 24.69
N GLU A 216 10.52 10.98 24.05
CA GLU A 216 9.99 11.44 22.74
C GLU A 216 8.49 11.76 22.71
N ILE A 217 7.89 12.12 23.85
CA ILE A 217 6.54 12.69 23.86
C ILE A 217 6.61 14.17 23.44
N LYS A 218 6.66 14.41 22.12
CA LYS A 218 6.31 15.72 21.53
C LYS A 218 6.14 15.73 20.01
N ILE A 219 5.53 14.72 19.40
CA ILE A 219 5.17 14.82 17.98
C ILE A 219 3.73 14.37 17.78
N SER A 220 2.80 15.32 17.96
CA SER A 220 1.45 15.21 17.43
C SER A 220 1.03 16.55 16.83
N THR A 221 0.19 16.43 15.80
CA THR A 221 -0.55 17.47 15.06
C THR A 221 0.14 18.10 13.83
N ASN A 222 -0.61 18.04 12.72
CA ASN A 222 -0.45 18.68 11.42
C ASN A 222 0.69 19.70 11.30
N ASN A 223 1.68 19.42 10.46
CA ASN A 223 2.63 20.45 10.04
C ASN A 223 3.21 20.15 8.66
N THR A 224 2.70 20.81 7.63
CA THR A 224 3.37 20.99 6.34
C THR A 224 4.69 21.78 6.46
N SER A 225 5.03 22.27 7.67
CA SER A 225 6.22 23.07 7.97
C SER A 225 7.54 22.28 8.04
N PHE A 226 7.52 20.93 7.98
CA PHE A 226 8.74 20.13 8.02
C PHE A 226 9.71 20.42 6.87
N PHE A 227 9.20 20.78 5.69
CA PHE A 227 10.05 21.10 4.54
C PHE A 227 10.50 22.56 4.51
N GLU A 228 9.95 23.45 5.34
CA GLU A 228 10.30 24.88 5.32
C GLU A 228 11.75 25.11 5.71
N GLY A 229 12.43 26.02 5.02
CA GLY A 229 13.83 26.36 5.27
C GLY A 229 14.68 26.32 4.00
N ILE A 230 16.00 26.35 4.20
CA ILE A 230 16.97 26.38 3.11
C ILE A 230 17.57 24.98 2.97
N TRP A 231 17.56 24.48 1.74
CA TRP A 231 18.12 23.19 1.39
C TRP A 231 19.20 23.36 0.33
N GLU A 232 20.25 22.57 0.44
CA GLU A 232 21.38 22.57 -0.48
C GLU A 232 21.65 21.16 -0.98
N SER A 233 21.91 21.06 -2.27
CA SER A 233 22.31 19.82 -2.93
C SER A 233 23.82 19.66 -2.94
N ALA A 234 24.30 18.43 -3.16
CA ALA A 234 25.73 18.16 -3.37
C ALA A 234 26.33 18.95 -4.56
N SER A 235 25.50 19.36 -5.53
CA SER A 235 25.92 20.17 -6.68
C SER A 235 26.10 21.67 -6.38
N GLY A 236 25.76 22.10 -5.16
CA GLY A 236 25.73 23.52 -4.76
C GLY A 236 24.45 24.27 -5.17
N SER A 237 23.47 23.59 -5.78
CA SER A 237 22.14 24.16 -6.02
C SER A 237 21.37 24.29 -4.71
N ARG A 238 20.54 25.33 -4.58
CA ARG A 238 19.74 25.61 -3.37
C ARG A 238 18.26 25.74 -3.68
N CYS A 239 17.44 25.31 -2.73
CA CYS A 239 16.02 25.63 -2.74
C CYS A 239 15.57 26.19 -1.39
N TYR A 240 14.57 27.07 -1.43
CA TYR A 240 14.09 27.81 -0.26
C TYR A 240 12.62 27.52 -0.14
N ALA A 241 12.22 26.81 0.89
CA ALA A 241 10.85 26.38 1.08
C ALA A 241 10.18 27.26 2.14
N ARG A 242 8.97 27.75 1.83
CA ARG A 242 8.13 28.51 2.76
C ARG A 242 6.66 28.21 2.49
N MET A 243 5.88 28.13 3.56
CA MET A 243 4.43 28.15 3.49
C MET A 243 3.93 29.59 3.30
N VAL A 244 3.17 29.83 2.23
CA VAL A 244 2.51 31.12 1.97
C VAL A 244 1.03 30.82 1.73
N ASP A 245 0.15 31.41 2.53
CA ASP A 245 -1.31 31.23 2.45
C ASP A 245 -1.77 29.75 2.42
N GLY A 246 -1.08 28.89 3.17
CA GLY A 246 -1.41 27.46 3.27
C GLY A 246 -0.87 26.59 2.13
N GLU A 247 -0.11 27.15 1.19
CA GLU A 247 0.57 26.40 0.12
C GLU A 247 2.09 26.45 0.25
N LEU A 248 2.76 25.37 -0.16
CA LEU A 248 4.22 25.24 -0.10
C LEU A 248 4.86 25.79 -1.38
N TYR A 249 5.63 26.86 -1.24
CA TYR A 249 6.36 27.50 -2.32
C TYR A 249 7.86 27.23 -2.21
N ILE A 250 8.49 26.82 -3.31
CA ILE A 250 9.91 26.44 -3.30
C ILE A 250 10.65 27.03 -4.52
N PRO A 251 11.08 28.30 -4.47
CA PRO A 251 12.05 28.84 -5.41
C PRO A 251 13.38 28.05 -5.38
N TYR A 252 14.03 27.95 -6.54
CA TYR A 252 15.23 27.18 -6.76
C TYR A 252 16.31 28.01 -7.49
N CYS A 253 17.54 27.93 -6.99
CA CYS A 253 18.74 28.47 -7.62
C CYS A 253 19.65 27.31 -8.05
N TYR A 254 19.97 27.26 -9.34
CA TYR A 254 20.92 26.28 -9.86
C TYR A 254 22.35 26.70 -9.50
N LYS A 255 23.10 25.80 -8.86
CA LYS A 255 24.53 25.97 -8.49
C LYS A 255 24.86 27.35 -7.90
N GLY A 256 24.18 27.75 -6.84
CA GLY A 256 24.43 29.03 -6.18
C GLY A 256 23.29 29.47 -5.27
N ASP A 257 23.26 30.79 -5.01
CA ASP A 257 22.30 31.48 -4.13
C ASP A 257 21.96 32.90 -4.65
N SER A 258 22.37 33.24 -5.86
CA SER A 258 22.36 34.62 -6.35
C SER A 258 21.09 35.00 -7.08
N GLU A 259 20.41 34.05 -7.73
CA GLU A 259 19.27 34.33 -8.60
C GLU A 259 18.25 33.19 -8.69
N LEU A 260 17.00 33.55 -9.03
CA LEU A 260 15.93 32.58 -9.28
C LEU A 260 16.15 31.91 -10.64
N SER A 261 16.51 30.62 -10.64
CA SER A 261 16.68 29.84 -11.87
C SER A 261 15.41 29.09 -12.27
N ALA A 262 14.71 28.56 -11.28
CA ALA A 262 13.54 27.71 -11.44
C ALA A 262 12.70 27.73 -10.15
N HIS A 263 11.59 27.01 -10.14
CA HIS A 263 10.81 26.78 -8.93
C HIS A 263 10.17 25.40 -8.92
N TYR A 264 9.87 24.91 -7.72
CA TYR A 264 8.87 23.87 -7.53
C TYR A 264 7.55 24.50 -7.11
N TYR A 265 6.47 24.03 -7.72
CA TYR A 265 5.12 24.54 -7.54
C TYR A 265 4.09 23.41 -7.55
N ASN A 266 2.85 23.72 -7.16
CA ASN A 266 1.82 22.71 -6.90
C ASN A 266 2.33 21.61 -5.96
N CYS A 267 3.16 22.01 -5.00
CA CYS A 267 3.80 21.09 -4.07
C CYS A 267 2.77 20.59 -3.05
N ARG A 268 2.72 19.27 -2.87
CA ARG A 268 1.84 18.59 -1.91
C ARG A 268 2.66 17.67 -1.04
N MET A 269 2.42 17.75 0.26
CA MET A 269 2.98 16.81 1.23
C MET A 269 1.99 15.67 1.47
N ILE A 270 2.45 14.43 1.31
CA ILE A 270 1.71 13.23 1.71
C ILE A 270 2.64 12.42 2.62
N GLY A 271 2.34 12.40 3.91
CA GLY A 271 3.27 11.85 4.91
C GLY A 271 4.58 12.62 4.93
N ASN A 272 5.71 11.93 4.85
CA ASN A 272 7.04 12.53 4.74
C ASN A 272 7.48 12.78 3.29
N THR A 273 6.60 12.66 2.30
CA THR A 273 6.96 12.78 0.89
C THR A 273 6.36 14.04 0.27
N MET A 274 7.21 14.83 -0.38
CA MET A 274 6.85 16.00 -1.18
C MET A 274 6.70 15.57 -2.64
N PHE A 275 5.54 15.87 -3.21
CA PHE A 275 5.26 15.76 -4.63
C PHE A 275 5.12 17.16 -5.20
N GLY A 276 5.55 17.40 -6.43
CA GLY A 276 5.36 18.70 -7.03
C GLY A 276 5.60 18.71 -8.53
N ARG A 277 5.46 19.89 -9.09
CA ARG A 277 5.94 20.21 -10.44
C ARG A 277 7.17 21.09 -10.32
N PHE A 278 7.99 21.08 -11.35
CA PHE A 278 9.18 21.90 -11.43
C PHE A 278 9.25 22.58 -12.79
N GLN A 279 9.75 23.81 -12.83
CA GLN A 279 9.88 24.57 -14.06
C GLN A 279 11.01 25.60 -13.98
N TRP A 280 11.82 25.64 -15.04
CA TRP A 280 12.82 26.69 -15.26
C TRP A 280 12.18 27.93 -15.87
N PHE A 281 12.66 29.11 -15.46
CA PHE A 281 12.16 30.37 -16.00
C PHE A 281 12.84 30.77 -17.32
N VAL A 282 14.09 30.35 -17.51
CA VAL A 282 14.95 30.76 -18.64
C VAL A 282 15.28 29.63 -19.60
N ARG A 283 14.85 28.40 -19.30
CA ARG A 283 15.06 27.21 -20.15
C ARG A 283 13.74 26.48 -20.35
N PRO A 284 13.53 25.79 -21.48
CA PRO A 284 12.33 24.99 -21.73
C PRO A 284 12.41 23.64 -20.99
N ILE A 285 12.68 23.69 -19.68
CA ILE A 285 12.79 22.51 -18.82
C ILE A 285 11.69 22.59 -17.78
N SER A 286 10.77 21.62 -17.84
CA SER A 286 9.72 21.44 -16.86
C SER A 286 9.48 19.95 -16.61
N GLY A 287 8.86 19.65 -15.47
CA GLY A 287 8.78 18.29 -15.01
C GLY A 287 7.98 18.08 -13.74
N TYR A 288 8.12 16.88 -13.20
CA TYR A 288 7.51 16.43 -11.97
C TYR A 288 8.60 16.09 -10.96
N SER A 289 8.38 16.42 -9.70
CA SER A 289 9.32 16.19 -8.61
C SER A 289 8.73 15.31 -7.53
N PHE A 290 9.62 14.53 -6.91
CA PHE A 290 9.33 13.63 -5.81
C PHE A 290 10.51 13.69 -4.83
N PHE A 291 10.26 14.01 -3.57
CA PHE A 291 11.28 14.03 -2.52
C PHE A 291 10.74 13.44 -1.24
N LYS A 292 11.38 12.37 -0.76
CA LYS A 292 11.14 11.78 0.55
C LYS A 292 12.00 12.48 1.59
N ILE A 293 11.36 13.00 2.63
CA ILE A 293 12.03 13.57 3.80
C ILE A 293 12.45 12.40 4.69
N GLU A 294 13.76 12.16 4.77
CA GLU A 294 14.33 11.09 5.58
C GLU A 294 14.36 11.48 7.06
N ASN A 295 14.68 12.74 7.33
CA ASN A 295 14.65 13.33 8.66
C ASN A 295 14.58 14.87 8.54
N ILE A 296 14.59 15.57 9.67
CA ILE A 296 14.51 17.04 9.68
C ILE A 296 15.60 17.69 8.82
N ASP A 297 16.79 17.09 8.68
CA ASP A 297 17.95 17.68 7.99
C ASP A 297 18.24 17.09 6.60
N ALA A 298 17.48 16.09 6.14
CA ALA A 298 17.78 15.37 4.90
C ALA A 298 16.53 14.97 4.13
N ALA A 299 16.56 15.16 2.81
CA ALA A 299 15.58 14.64 1.88
C ALA A 299 16.24 14.06 0.63
N SER A 300 15.67 12.99 0.08
CA SER A 300 16.19 12.26 -1.08
C SER A 300 15.08 12.04 -2.10
N GLY A 301 15.41 11.92 -3.39
CA GLY A 301 14.42 11.70 -4.44
C GLY A 301 14.93 12.18 -5.79
N GLY A 302 14.08 12.87 -6.55
CA GLY A 302 14.45 13.36 -7.86
C GLY A 302 13.32 14.00 -8.65
N TRP A 303 13.54 14.13 -9.95
CA TRP A 303 12.58 14.72 -10.87
C TRP A 303 12.65 14.09 -12.27
N TRP A 304 11.54 14.12 -12.99
CA TRP A 304 11.41 13.67 -14.38
C TRP A 304 11.08 14.84 -15.29
N TYR A 305 11.59 14.84 -16.52
CA TYR A 305 11.08 15.74 -17.55
C TYR A 305 9.61 15.40 -17.83
N SER A 306 8.79 16.40 -18.14
CA SER A 306 7.38 16.19 -18.45
C SER A 306 7.18 15.12 -19.53
N GLN A 307 8.03 15.10 -20.56
CA GLN A 307 7.97 14.15 -21.67
C GLN A 307 8.33 12.70 -21.30
N ASP A 308 9.17 12.50 -20.28
CA ASP A 308 9.63 11.17 -19.87
C ASP A 308 8.65 10.47 -18.94
N LEU A 309 7.68 11.20 -18.38
CA LEU A 309 6.69 10.67 -17.47
C LEU A 309 5.40 10.25 -18.22
N PRO A 310 4.95 8.97 -18.11
CA PRO A 310 3.69 8.52 -18.70
C PRO A 310 2.48 9.35 -18.28
N ASN A 311 1.51 9.53 -19.19
CA ASN A 311 0.35 10.42 -18.98
C ASN A 311 -0.45 10.10 -17.70
N HIS A 312 -0.60 8.82 -17.33
CA HIS A 312 -1.37 8.44 -16.14
C HIS A 312 -0.78 8.96 -14.81
N PHE A 313 0.52 9.20 -14.74
CA PHE A 313 1.15 9.83 -13.57
C PHE A 313 0.97 11.36 -13.57
N ARG A 314 0.76 11.97 -14.74
CA ARG A 314 0.55 13.42 -14.87
C ARG A 314 -0.77 13.85 -14.24
N ASP A 315 -1.79 13.00 -14.34
CA ASP A 315 -3.12 13.23 -13.78
C ASP A 315 -3.19 12.96 -12.27
N ASN A 316 -2.23 12.19 -11.74
CA ASN A 316 -2.16 11.86 -10.32
C ASN A 316 -0.71 11.77 -9.81
N ILE A 317 -0.12 12.92 -9.51
CA ILE A 317 1.27 13.04 -9.04
C ILE A 317 1.56 12.25 -7.74
N SER A 318 0.53 11.88 -6.96
CA SER A 318 0.72 11.10 -5.73
C SER A 318 1.16 9.65 -5.96
N GLN A 319 1.10 9.17 -7.20
CA GLN A 319 1.57 7.84 -7.60
C GLN A 319 3.07 7.80 -7.96
N LEU A 320 3.72 8.97 -8.04
CA LEU A 320 5.16 9.05 -8.29
C LEU A 320 5.94 8.32 -7.20
N ASN A 321 6.98 7.58 -7.58
CA ASN A 321 7.83 6.85 -6.66
C ASN A 321 9.19 6.59 -7.28
N GLU A 322 10.17 6.22 -6.46
CA GLU A 322 11.56 5.99 -6.85
C GLU A 322 11.76 4.85 -7.88
N LEU A 323 10.77 3.97 -8.09
CA LEU A 323 10.88 2.86 -9.04
C LEU A 323 10.59 3.29 -10.49
N ILE A 324 10.08 4.52 -10.71
CA ILE A 324 9.80 5.01 -12.07
C ILE A 324 11.14 5.32 -12.77
N PRO A 325 11.43 4.67 -13.92
CA PRO A 325 12.69 4.86 -14.63
C PRO A 325 12.97 6.31 -15.04
N ARG A 326 14.23 6.62 -15.36
CA ARG A 326 14.69 7.93 -15.87
C ARG A 326 14.50 9.11 -14.91
N MET A 327 14.42 8.84 -13.60
CA MET A 327 14.44 9.88 -12.58
C MET A 327 15.83 10.53 -12.53
N ASN A 328 15.89 11.86 -12.55
CA ASN A 328 17.08 12.61 -12.22
C ASN A 328 17.20 12.68 -10.69
N ASN A 329 18.03 11.82 -10.12
CA ASN A 329 18.21 11.73 -8.67
C ASN A 329 18.80 13.01 -8.09
N GLN A 330 18.28 13.41 -6.94
CA GLN A 330 18.66 14.63 -6.24
C GLN A 330 18.52 14.44 -4.74
N GLU A 331 19.58 14.76 -4.01
CA GLU A 331 19.60 14.80 -2.56
C GLU A 331 19.64 16.25 -2.06
N TRP A 332 19.00 16.47 -0.93
CA TRP A 332 18.88 17.75 -0.25
C TRP A 332 19.32 17.62 1.20
N LYS A 333 20.20 18.51 1.62
CA LYS A 333 20.60 18.68 3.02
C LYS A 333 20.16 20.04 3.52
N ARG A 334 19.60 20.10 4.72
CA ARG A 334 19.20 21.36 5.33
C ARG A 334 20.43 22.19 5.67
N VAL A 335 20.40 23.46 5.25
CA VAL A 335 21.43 24.43 5.65
C VAL A 335 21.14 24.86 7.09
N LYS A 336 22.02 24.46 8.01
CA LYS A 336 21.89 24.78 9.44
C LYS A 336 22.33 26.23 9.74
N GLY A 337 21.61 26.89 10.65
CA GLY A 337 21.90 28.26 11.13
C GLY A 337 20.87 29.31 10.68
N LYS A 338 20.83 30.46 11.37
CA LYS A 338 19.94 31.59 11.05
C LYS A 338 20.43 32.34 9.81
N LYS A 339 20.31 31.75 8.62
CA LYS A 339 20.45 32.47 7.35
C LYS A 339 19.12 33.09 6.97
N LYS A 340 19.07 34.41 6.84
CA LYS A 340 17.92 35.10 6.24
C LYS A 340 17.83 34.67 4.78
N PHE A 341 16.62 34.61 4.24
CA PHE A 341 16.45 34.35 2.81
C PHE A 341 17.04 35.52 2.00
N PRO A 342 17.65 35.24 0.84
CA PRO A 342 18.08 36.27 -0.10
C PRO A 342 16.92 37.19 -0.48
N LYS A 343 17.23 38.45 -0.83
CA LYS A 343 16.22 39.43 -1.27
C LYS A 343 15.36 38.94 -2.42
N TRP A 344 15.93 38.19 -3.37
CA TRP A 344 15.20 37.63 -4.51
C TRP A 344 14.21 36.54 -4.11
N VAL A 345 14.55 35.75 -3.07
CA VAL A 345 13.67 34.72 -2.49
C VAL A 345 12.50 35.39 -1.77
N GLU A 346 12.76 36.42 -0.98
CA GLU A 346 11.71 37.22 -0.35
C GLU A 346 10.80 37.88 -1.39
N ALA A 347 11.38 38.40 -2.48
CA ALA A 347 10.60 38.94 -3.59
C ALA A 347 9.72 37.87 -4.26
N TYR A 348 10.22 36.65 -4.43
CA TYR A 348 9.43 35.54 -4.97
C TYR A 348 8.18 35.27 -4.11
N PHE A 349 8.34 35.15 -2.79
CA PHE A 349 7.21 34.88 -1.88
C PHE A 349 6.19 36.02 -1.80
N ASN A 350 6.63 37.26 -2.03
CA ASN A 350 5.76 38.43 -2.00
C ASN A 350 5.13 38.77 -3.37
N ASN A 351 5.52 38.09 -4.45
CA ASN A 351 5.11 38.45 -5.80
C ASN A 351 3.88 37.65 -6.26
N LYS A 352 2.78 38.36 -6.51
CA LYS A 352 1.53 37.79 -7.05
C LYS A 352 1.67 37.15 -8.44
N LEU A 353 2.73 37.45 -9.21
CA LEU A 353 3.01 36.76 -10.49
C LEU A 353 3.26 35.25 -10.31
N TYR A 354 3.67 34.83 -9.12
CA TYR A 354 3.87 33.41 -8.79
C TYR A 354 2.73 32.88 -7.92
N SER A 355 1.57 33.55 -7.90
CA SER A 355 0.35 32.96 -7.34
C SER A 355 -0.09 31.77 -8.19
N LYS A 356 -0.80 30.83 -7.56
CA LYS A 356 -1.36 29.64 -8.22
C LYS A 356 -2.07 29.94 -9.56
N GLU A 357 -2.89 31.00 -9.60
CA GLU A 357 -3.62 31.43 -10.79
C GLU A 357 -2.70 31.87 -11.94
N ASN A 358 -1.57 32.51 -11.63
CA ASN A 358 -0.63 33.03 -12.63
C ASN A 358 0.41 31.99 -13.07
N ILE A 359 0.72 30.99 -12.23
CA ILE A 359 1.65 29.91 -12.58
C ILE A 359 1.12 29.07 -13.75
N ASP A 360 -0.17 28.74 -13.78
CA ASP A 360 -0.79 28.00 -14.88
C ASP A 360 -0.77 28.81 -16.21
N LEU A 361 -0.81 30.14 -16.11
CA LEU A 361 -0.65 31.07 -17.24
C LEU A 361 0.81 31.15 -17.72
N ILE A 362 1.78 31.13 -16.81
CA ILE A 362 3.22 31.11 -17.11
C ILE A 362 3.61 29.80 -17.81
N ASP A 363 3.11 28.65 -17.36
CA ASP A 363 3.33 27.34 -17.99
C ASP A 363 2.83 27.33 -19.46
N LYS A 364 1.61 27.85 -19.71
CA LYS A 364 1.07 27.99 -21.07
C LYS A 364 1.86 28.95 -21.96
N ASN A 365 2.35 30.06 -21.43
CA ASN A 365 3.10 31.07 -22.20
C ASN A 365 4.53 30.61 -22.54
N ILE A 366 5.18 29.83 -21.67
CA ILE A 366 6.51 29.27 -21.94
C ILE A 366 6.39 28.11 -22.94
N GLN A 367 5.37 27.26 -22.84
CA GLN A 367 5.09 26.23 -23.86
C GLN A 367 4.83 26.84 -25.25
N LYS A 368 4.15 28.00 -25.33
CA LYS A 368 3.96 28.73 -26.61
C LYS A 368 5.21 29.41 -27.15
N ARG A 369 6.19 29.75 -26.31
CA ARG A 369 7.39 30.49 -26.71
C ARG A 369 8.52 29.58 -27.21
N PHE A 370 8.46 28.29 -26.88
CA PHE A 370 9.51 27.30 -27.17
C PHE A 370 9.00 25.98 -27.78
N GLY A 371 7.68 25.82 -27.94
CA GLY A 371 7.06 24.80 -28.80
C GLY A 371 6.66 25.42 -30.14
#